data_AF-A0A7C1N880-F1
#
_entry.id   AF-A0A7C1N880-F1
#
_cell.length_a   1.000
_cell.length_b   1.000
_cell.length_c   1.000
_cell.angle_alpha   90.00
_cell.angle_beta   90.00
_cell.angle_gamma   90.00
#
_symmetry.space_group_name_H-M   'P 1'
#
loop_
_entity.id
_entity.type
_entity.pdbx_description
1 polymer ?
#
loop_
_entity_poly.entity_id
_entity_poly.type
_entity_poly.pdbx_seq_one_letter_code
_entity_poly.pdbx_strand_id
1 'polypeptide(L)'
;MTKSPKPRYFINSLKRGLSFLSTFSSNKPQLNLSKLAQANDMTLATCRRYILTLQDLDYIVRDPSSKKHSLTPKILSFGLPLVRNMDLRSRLLPYMIEITRGLDVTTQCTILYETENCLY
;
A
#
# COMPACT_ATOMS: atom_id res chain seq x y z
N MET A 1 -25.65 -4.59 -8.97
CA MET A 1 -24.55 -5.22 -9.74
C MET A 1 -24.25 -6.59 -9.12
N THR A 2 -24.71 -7.66 -9.76
CA THR A 2 -24.51 -9.04 -9.31
C THR A 2 -23.04 -9.43 -9.53
N LYS A 3 -22.37 -9.83 -8.45
CA LYS A 3 -20.94 -10.17 -8.47
C LYS A 3 -20.75 -11.49 -9.21
N SER A 4 -20.11 -11.46 -10.38
CA SER A 4 -19.79 -12.67 -11.15
C SER A 4 -19.02 -13.68 -10.28
N PRO A 5 -19.30 -15.00 -10.39
CA PRO A 5 -18.59 -16.01 -9.63
C PRO A 5 -17.08 -15.89 -9.85
N LYS A 6 -16.31 -15.89 -8.77
CA LYS A 6 -14.85 -15.85 -8.89
C LYS A 6 -14.34 -17.18 -9.46
N PRO A 7 -13.27 -17.15 -10.28
CA PRO A 7 -12.70 -18.35 -10.86
C PRO A 7 -12.10 -19.29 -9.80
N ARG A 8 -12.02 -20.59 -10.11
CA ARG A 8 -11.59 -21.65 -9.17
C ARG A 8 -10.16 -21.47 -8.63
N TYR A 9 -9.29 -20.78 -9.36
CA TYR A 9 -7.92 -20.45 -8.93
C TYR A 9 -7.86 -19.30 -7.90
N PHE A 10 -8.99 -18.66 -7.58
CA PHE A 10 -8.99 -17.47 -6.74
C PHE A 10 -8.73 -17.77 -5.26
N ILE A 11 -7.54 -17.40 -4.77
CA ILE A 11 -7.16 -17.58 -3.38
C ILE A 11 -7.72 -16.45 -2.51
N ASN A 12 -8.85 -16.69 -1.83
CA ASN A 12 -9.50 -15.67 -1.00
C ASN A 12 -8.68 -15.20 0.20
N SER A 13 -7.84 -16.07 0.79
CA SER A 13 -6.95 -15.69 1.90
C SER A 13 -5.91 -14.66 1.46
N LEU A 14 -5.31 -14.84 0.29
CA LEU A 14 -4.37 -13.88 -0.30
C LEU A 14 -5.05 -12.53 -0.57
N LYS A 15 -6.22 -12.53 -1.22
CA LYS A 15 -7.01 -11.30 -1.43
C LYS A 15 -7.25 -10.56 -0.12
N ARG A 16 -7.65 -11.29 0.92
CA ARG A 16 -7.93 -10.70 2.24
C ARG A 16 -6.68 -10.16 2.90
N GLY A 17 -5.55 -10.86 2.79
CA GLY A 17 -4.26 -10.42 3.32
C GLY A 17 -3.77 -9.13 2.67
N LEU A 18 -3.87 -9.03 1.33
CA LEU A 18 -3.52 -7.82 0.60
C LEU A 18 -4.46 -6.65 0.95
N SER A 19 -5.78 -6.89 0.99
CA SER A 19 -6.74 -5.85 1.44
C SER A 19 -6.46 -5.38 2.87
N PHE A 20 -6.02 -6.28 3.75
CA PHE A 20 -5.69 -5.94 5.13
C PHE A 20 -4.54 -4.94 5.20
N LEU A 21 -3.48 -5.15 4.42
CA LEU A 21 -2.34 -4.23 4.33
C LEU A 21 -2.76 -2.85 3.77
N SER A 22 -3.71 -2.81 2.83
CA SER A 22 -4.27 -1.57 2.27
C SER A 22 -5.16 -0.78 3.24
N THR A 23 -5.41 -1.29 4.45
CA THR A 23 -6.26 -0.59 5.44
C THR A 23 -5.56 0.59 6.11
N PHE A 24 -4.23 0.58 6.13
CA PHE A 24 -3.42 1.66 6.68
C PHE A 24 -3.25 2.76 5.63
N SER A 25 -3.31 4.03 6.05
CA SER A 25 -3.12 5.19 5.17
C SER A 25 -2.44 6.33 5.90
N SER A 26 -2.03 7.38 5.18
CA SER A 26 -1.40 8.57 5.78
C SER A 26 -2.29 9.22 6.86
N ASN A 27 -3.62 9.17 6.69
CA ASN A 27 -4.57 9.69 7.67
C ASN A 27 -4.80 8.74 8.87
N LYS A 28 -4.49 7.45 8.69
CA LYS A 28 -4.68 6.39 9.70
C LYS A 28 -3.46 5.46 9.71
N PRO A 29 -2.27 5.96 10.13
CA PRO A 29 -1.04 5.18 10.07
C PRO A 29 -0.99 4.10 11.15
N GLN A 30 -1.78 4.26 12.22
CA GLN A 30 -1.85 3.34 13.35
C GLN A 30 -3.29 3.00 13.68
N LEU A 31 -3.60 1.70 13.79
CA LEU A 31 -4.95 1.21 14.07
C LEU A 31 -4.94 0.14 15.17
N ASN A 32 -5.98 0.13 16.00
CA ASN A 32 -6.20 -0.95 16.96
C ASN A 32 -6.93 -2.14 16.30
N LEU A 33 -6.94 -3.29 16.98
CA LEU A 33 -7.56 -4.53 16.49
C LEU A 33 -9.04 -4.34 16.09
N SER A 34 -9.82 -3.59 16.86
CA SER A 34 -11.24 -3.36 16.59
C SER A 34 -11.46 -2.56 15.31
N LYS A 35 -10.68 -1.49 15.10
CA LYS A 35 -10.73 -0.69 13.87
C LYS A 35 -10.27 -1.49 12.65
N LEU A 36 -9.26 -2.34 12.80
CA LEU A 36 -8.80 -3.22 11.71
C LEU A 36 -9.86 -4.27 11.34
N ALA A 37 -10.51 -4.87 12.34
CA ALA A 37 -11.59 -5.83 12.13
C ALA A 37 -12.79 -5.18 11.43
N GLN A 38 -13.19 -4.00 11.89
CA GLN A 38 -14.27 -3.20 11.29
C GLN A 38 -13.95 -2.83 9.83
N ALA A 39 -12.76 -2.31 9.56
CA ALA A 39 -12.37 -1.85 8.22
C ALA A 39 -12.26 -2.99 7.19
N ASN A 40 -11.99 -4.21 7.64
CA ASN A 40 -11.83 -5.38 6.79
C ASN A 40 -13.06 -6.30 6.74
N ASP A 41 -14.15 -5.93 7.43
CA ASP A 41 -15.35 -6.77 7.57
C ASP A 41 -15.00 -8.18 8.08
N MET A 42 -14.31 -8.24 9.21
CA MET A 42 -13.83 -9.48 9.82
C MET A 42 -14.21 -9.54 11.31
N THR A 43 -14.33 -10.77 11.83
CA THR A 43 -14.39 -10.98 13.29
C THR A 43 -13.06 -10.62 13.94
N LEU A 44 -13.08 -10.22 15.22
CA LEU A 44 -11.86 -9.93 15.99
C LEU A 44 -10.88 -11.12 16.00
N ALA A 45 -11.40 -12.34 16.11
CA ALA A 45 -10.59 -13.55 16.08
C ALA A 45 -9.87 -13.74 14.73
N THR A 46 -10.58 -13.51 13.62
CA THR A 46 -9.99 -13.58 12.28
C THR A 46 -8.94 -12.48 12.10
N CYS A 47 -9.29 -11.23 12.42
CA CYS A 47 -8.39 -10.08 12.34
C CYS A 47 -7.10 -10.33 13.13
N ARG A 48 -7.21 -10.87 14.35
CA ARG A 48 -6.05 -11.21 15.19
C ARG A 48 -5.12 -12.22 14.51
N ARG A 49 -5.66 -13.24 13.84
CA ARG A 49 -4.84 -14.21 13.08
C ARG A 49 -4.08 -13.54 11.93
N TYR A 50 -4.73 -12.64 11.19
CA TYR A 50 -4.06 -11.89 10.12
C TYR A 50 -2.93 -11.03 10.67
N ILE A 51 -3.18 -10.30 11.77
CA ILE A 51 -2.15 -9.48 12.41
C ILE A 51 -0.96 -10.34 12.84
N LEU A 52 -1.19 -11.43 13.56
CA LEU A 52 -0.10 -12.30 14.03
C LEU A 52 0.75 -12.81 12.86
N THR A 53 0.11 -13.34 11.81
CA THR A 53 0.84 -13.78 10.62
C THR A 53 1.61 -12.63 9.95
N LEU A 54 1.03 -11.44 9.84
CA LEU A 54 1.71 -10.29 9.23
C LEU A 54 2.81 -9.71 10.14
N GLN A 55 2.73 -9.92 11.45
CA GLN A 55 3.81 -9.60 12.40
C GLN A 55 4.96 -10.59 12.29
N ASP A 56 4.67 -11.90 12.22
CA ASP A 56 5.69 -12.94 12.00
C ASP A 56 6.41 -12.78 10.66
N LEU A 57 5.73 -12.17 9.68
CA LEU A 57 6.29 -11.80 8.37
C LEU A 57 6.89 -10.39 8.35
N ASP A 58 7.01 -9.71 9.48
CA ASP A 58 7.53 -8.33 9.65
C ASP A 58 6.83 -7.24 8.83
N TYR A 59 5.62 -7.47 8.32
CA TYR A 59 4.86 -6.44 7.60
C TYR A 59 4.14 -5.49 8.54
N ILE A 60 3.80 -5.95 9.74
CA ILE A 60 3.13 -5.17 10.78
C ILE A 60 3.95 -5.18 12.05
N VAL A 61 4.01 -4.05 12.73
CA VAL A 61 4.53 -3.93 14.10
C VAL A 61 3.41 -3.52 15.04
N ARG A 62 3.53 -3.88 16.31
CA ARG A 62 2.63 -3.43 17.38
C ARG A 62 3.41 -2.56 18.35
N ASP A 63 2.88 -1.37 18.62
CA ASP A 63 3.39 -0.48 19.65
C ASP A 63 3.11 -1.09 21.04
N PRO A 64 4.14 -1.33 21.87
CA PRO A 64 3.97 -1.88 23.22
C PRO A 64 3.14 -1.00 24.16
N SER A 65 3.16 0.32 23.96
CA SER A 65 2.48 1.31 24.80
C SER A 65 1.01 1.49 24.37
N SER A 66 0.78 1.90 23.13
CA SER A 66 -0.56 2.21 22.63
C SER A 66 -1.35 0.97 22.20
N LYS A 67 -0.69 -0.19 22.08
CA LYS A 67 -1.22 -1.45 21.54
C LYS A 67 -1.75 -1.32 20.11
N LYS A 68 -1.45 -0.23 19.41
CA LYS A 68 -1.81 -0.03 18.01
C LYS A 68 -0.84 -0.76 17.08
N HIS A 69 -1.31 -1.04 15.88
CA HIS A 69 -0.57 -1.70 14.81
C HIS A 69 -0.26 -0.70 13.70
N SER A 70 0.89 -0.85 13.04
CA SER A 70 1.28 -0.06 11.87
C SER A 70 2.08 -0.90 10.88
N LEU A 71 2.11 -0.48 9.62
CA LEU A 71 2.98 -1.07 8.60
C LEU A 71 4.45 -0.80 8.91
N THR A 72 5.31 -1.72 8.50
CA THR A 72 6.76 -1.53 8.50
C THR A 72 7.25 -1.08 7.12
N PRO A 73 8.48 -0.54 6.99
CA PRO A 73 9.07 -0.24 5.69
C PRO A 73 9.21 -1.44 4.74
N LYS A 74 9.10 -2.68 5.24
CA LYS A 74 9.15 -3.90 4.43
C LYS A 74 8.10 -3.88 3.31
N ILE A 75 6.96 -3.22 3.51
CA ILE A 75 5.93 -3.08 2.48
C ILE A 75 6.46 -2.44 1.17
N LEU A 76 7.49 -1.58 1.26
CA LEU A 76 8.09 -0.93 0.11
C LEU A 76 8.81 -1.93 -0.81
N SER A 77 9.19 -3.12 -0.31
CA SER A 77 9.84 -4.15 -1.13
C SER A 77 8.98 -4.64 -2.29
N PHE A 78 7.65 -4.50 -2.20
CA PHE A 78 6.74 -4.85 -3.28
C PHE A 78 6.77 -3.85 -4.44
N GLY A 79 7.00 -2.56 -4.16
CA GLY A 79 6.94 -1.48 -5.16
C GLY A 79 8.30 -1.07 -5.71
N LEU A 80 9.37 -1.21 -4.93
CA LEU A 80 10.71 -0.74 -5.31
C LEU A 80 11.24 -1.35 -6.63
N PRO A 81 11.07 -2.65 -6.92
CA PRO A 81 11.52 -3.20 -8.20
C PRO A 81 10.81 -2.58 -9.41
N LEU A 82 9.52 -2.28 -9.29
CA LEU A 82 8.76 -1.62 -10.36
C LEU A 82 9.33 -0.23 -10.65
N VAL A 83 9.51 0.57 -9.61
CA VAL A 83 10.07 1.93 -9.72
C VAL A 83 11.49 1.91 -10.29
N ARG A 84 12.30 0.92 -9.90
CA ARG A 84 13.67 0.77 -10.42
C ARG A 84 13.72 0.36 -11.89
N ASN A 85 12.81 -0.49 -12.33
CA ASN A 85 12.74 -0.93 -13.73
C ASN A 85 12.05 0.09 -14.64
N MET A 86 11.26 1.00 -14.09
CA MET A 86 10.82 2.20 -14.79
C MET A 86 12.00 3.15 -14.96
N ASP A 87 12.85 2.87 -15.95
CA ASP A 87 13.87 3.78 -16.53
C ASP A 87 13.27 5.13 -17.01
N LEU A 88 11.95 5.29 -16.86
CA LEU A 88 11.19 6.51 -17.03
C LEU A 88 11.83 7.73 -16.34
N ARG A 89 12.32 7.58 -15.10
CA ARG A 89 12.92 8.73 -14.38
C ARG A 89 14.22 9.18 -15.05
N SER A 90 15.12 8.26 -15.36
CA SER A 90 16.39 8.53 -16.05
C SER A 90 16.16 9.12 -17.44
N ARG A 91 15.14 8.65 -18.15
CA ARG A 91 14.78 9.15 -19.49
C ARG A 91 14.08 10.51 -19.47
N LEU A 92 13.23 10.79 -18.48
CA LEU A 92 12.50 12.06 -18.38
C LEU A 92 13.29 13.19 -17.73
N LEU A 93 14.21 12.86 -16.82
CA LEU A 93 14.94 13.87 -16.04
C LEU A 93 15.65 14.93 -16.88
N PRO A 94 16.34 14.61 -18.00
CA PRO A 94 16.96 15.62 -18.86
C PRO A 94 15.95 16.66 -19.38
N TYR A 95 14.78 16.19 -19.84
CA TYR A 95 13.71 17.05 -20.37
C TYR A 95 13.06 17.90 -19.27
N MET A 96 12.84 17.33 -18.08
CA MET A 96 12.30 18.09 -16.94
C MET A 96 13.24 19.22 -16.50
N ILE A 97 14.56 18.97 -16.48
CA ILE A 97 15.57 19.98 -16.17
C ILE A 97 15.55 21.11 -17.21
N GLU A 98 15.42 20.78 -18.50
CA GLU A 98 15.34 21.75 -19.58
C GLU A 98 14.12 22.67 -19.41
N ILE A 99 12.94 22.10 -19.16
CA ILE A 99 11.70 22.84 -18.94
C ILE A 99 11.80 23.74 -17.70
N THR A 100 12.30 23.20 -16.58
CA THR A 100 12.46 23.98 -15.34
C THR A 100 13.39 25.17 -15.54
N ARG A 101 14.50 25.00 -16.27
CA ARG A 101 15.42 26.12 -16.55
C ARG A 101 14.84 27.12 -17.54
N GLY A 102 14.11 26.66 -18.54
CA GLY A 102 13.54 27.52 -19.58
C GLY A 102 12.36 28.36 -19.10
N LEU A 103 11.60 27.87 -18.13
CA LEU A 103 10.36 28.49 -17.66
C LEU A 103 10.41 28.98 -16.20
N ASP A 104 11.51 28.71 -15.47
CA ASP A 104 11.65 29.00 -14.04
C ASP A 104 10.51 28.43 -13.18
N VAL A 105 10.10 27.19 -13.49
CA VAL A 105 9.01 26.47 -12.80
C VAL A 105 9.44 25.10 -12.29
N THR A 106 8.91 24.70 -11.13
CA THR A 106 9.06 23.34 -10.60
C THR A 106 8.35 22.33 -11.49
N THR A 107 9.07 21.35 -12.01
CA THR A 107 8.51 20.23 -12.78
C THR A 107 8.48 18.97 -11.92
N GLN A 108 7.41 18.17 -12.08
CA GLN A 108 7.27 16.88 -11.42
C GLN A 108 6.71 15.86 -12.41
N CYS A 109 7.15 14.61 -12.30
CA CYS A 109 6.58 13.47 -13.00
C CYS A 109 5.91 12.55 -11.98
N THR A 110 4.70 12.09 -12.28
CA THR A 110 3.92 11.16 -11.45
C THR A 110 3.45 9.99 -12.31
N ILE A 111 3.37 8.82 -11.69
CA ILE A 111 2.79 7.63 -12.32
C ILE A 111 1.31 7.61 -11.95
N LEU A 112 0.45 7.57 -12.96
CA LEU A 112 -0.99 7.37 -12.76
C LEU A 112 -1.21 5.94 -12.22
N TYR A 113 -1.86 5.86 -11.06
CA TYR A 113 -2.25 4.63 -10.40
C TYR A 113 -3.77 4.69 -10.15
N GLU A 114 -4.53 3.78 -10.75
CA GLU A 114 -6.00 3.89 -10.82
C GLU A 114 -6.47 5.15 -11.58
N THR A 115 -7.77 5.44 -11.57
CA THR A 115 -8.36 6.52 -12.37
C THR A 115 -8.06 7.92 -11.84
N GLU A 116 -7.68 8.07 -10.57
CA GLU A 116 -7.53 9.39 -9.92
C GLU A 116 -6.33 9.49 -8.96
N ASN A 117 -5.57 8.42 -8.70
CA ASN A 117 -4.46 8.45 -7.75
C ASN A 117 -3.11 8.57 -8.49
N CYS A 118 -2.20 9.37 -7.98
CA CYS A 118 -0.85 9.50 -8.52
C CYS A 118 0.17 8.97 -7.50
N LEU A 119 1.12 8.17 -7.97
CA LEU A 119 2.32 7.80 -7.22
C LEU A 119 3.46 8.75 -7.62
N TYR A 120 4.16 9.27 -6.60
CA TYR A 120 5.31 10.16 -6.73
C TYR A 120 6.59 9.41 -7.12
#